data_AF-A0A699ILZ1-F1
#
_entry.id   AF-A0A699ILZ1-F1
#
_cell.length_a   1.000
_cell.length_b   1.000
_cell.length_c   1.000
_cell.angle_alpha   90.00
_cell.angle_beta   90.00
_cell.angle_gamma   90.00
#
_symmetry.space_group_name_H-M   'P 1'
#
loop_
_entity.id
_entity.type
_entity.pdbx_description
1 polymer ?
#
loop_
_entity_poly.entity_id
_entity_poly.type
_entity_poly.pdbx_seq_one_letter_code
_entity_poly.pdbx_strand_id
1 'polypeptide(L)'
;MSSKILNTLSKRESMRLSNGFLRDLKANKFLRKYQNTLVNLVHPGFVITDITSNTGELTSEEGAKSPVMVALLPDDGPSGDRAMSRC
;
A
#
# COMPACT_ATOMS: atom_id res chain seq x y z
N MET A 1 -0.88 23.70 13.91
CA MET A 1 -1.96 22.69 13.88
C MET A 1 -2.51 22.40 12.47
N SER A 2 -2.46 23.33 11.50
CA SER A 2 -3.06 23.15 10.16
C SER A 2 -2.35 22.10 9.26
N SER A 3 -1.02 21.99 9.30
CA SER A 3 -0.25 21.10 8.42
C SER A 3 -0.47 19.60 8.68
N LYS A 4 -0.61 19.19 9.95
CA LYS A 4 -0.89 17.78 10.31
C LYS A 4 -2.24 17.31 9.75
N ILE A 5 -3.25 18.17 9.79
CA ILE A 5 -4.60 17.87 9.28
C ILE A 5 -4.56 17.75 7.75
N LEU A 6 -3.93 18.71 7.06
CA LEU A 6 -3.79 18.69 5.59
C LEU A 6 -3.03 17.44 5.11
N ASN A 7 -1.93 17.07 5.75
CA ASN A 7 -1.19 15.86 5.41
C ASN A 7 -2.01 14.59 5.67
N THR A 8 -2.84 14.59 6.72
CA THR A 8 -3.74 13.47 7.01
C THR A 8 -4.85 13.35 5.97
N LEU A 9 -5.43 14.47 5.54
CA LEU A 9 -6.47 14.50 4.50
C LEU A 9 -5.91 14.09 3.14
N SER A 10 -4.75 14.62 2.74
CA SER A 10 -4.06 14.25 1.50
C SER A 10 -3.76 12.75 1.46
N LYS A 11 -3.23 12.17 2.55
CA LYS A 11 -3.02 10.72 2.67
C LYS A 11 -4.33 9.92 2.55
N ARG A 12 -5.42 10.42 3.16
CA ARG A 12 -6.74 9.77 3.06
C ARG A 12 -7.28 9.78 1.64
N GLU A 13 -7.18 10.89 0.92
CA GLU A 13 -7.64 10.99 -0.47
C GLU A 13 -6.80 10.11 -1.41
N SER A 14 -5.47 10.17 -1.28
CA SER A 14 -4.56 9.28 -2.02
C SER A 14 -4.92 7.81 -1.79
N MET A 15 -5.16 7.42 -0.54
CA MET A 15 -5.59 6.06 -0.22
C MET A 15 -6.96 5.73 -0.81
N ARG A 16 -7.89 6.70 -0.87
CA ARG A 16 -9.21 6.51 -1.48
C ARG A 16 -9.10 6.23 -2.99
N LEU A 17 -8.26 7.00 -3.68
CA LEU A 17 -7.98 6.83 -5.11
C LEU A 17 -7.34 5.46 -5.38
N SER A 18 -6.32 5.08 -4.62
CA SER A 18 -5.68 3.77 -4.75
C SER A 18 -6.66 2.62 -4.53
N ASN A 19 -7.55 2.72 -3.53
CA ASN A 19 -8.58 1.70 -3.30
C ASN A 19 -9.60 1.62 -4.46
N GLY A 20 -9.95 2.75 -5.09
CA GLY A 20 -10.77 2.77 -6.30
C GLY A 20 -10.09 2.01 -7.43
N PHE A 21 -8.82 2.33 -7.70
CA PHE A 21 -8.02 1.65 -8.71
C PHE A 21 -7.91 0.14 -8.46
N LEU A 22 -7.68 -0.28 -7.21
CA LEU A 22 -7.60 -1.70 -6.86
C LEU A 22 -8.91 -2.45 -7.18
N ARG A 23 -10.06 -1.83 -6.92
CA ARG A 23 -11.38 -2.40 -7.24
C ARG A 23 -11.58 -2.51 -8.74
N ASP A 24 -11.22 -1.48 -9.49
CA ASP A 24 -11.34 -1.46 -10.95
C ASP A 24 -10.41 -2.51 -11.58
N LEU A 25 -9.19 -2.64 -11.04
CA LEU A 25 -8.23 -3.65 -11.48
C LEU A 25 -8.77 -5.07 -11.23
N LYS A 26 -9.36 -5.34 -10.07
CA LYS A 26 -10.01 -6.63 -9.80
C LYS A 26 -11.23 -6.91 -10.67
N ALA A 27 -12.01 -5.89 -11.00
CA ALA A 27 -13.15 -6.01 -11.91
C ALA A 27 -12.72 -6.20 -13.38
N ASN A 28 -11.45 -5.95 -13.70
CA ASN A 28 -10.94 -6.00 -15.05
C ASN A 28 -11.04 -7.43 -15.65
N LYS A 29 -11.91 -7.57 -16.64
CA LYS A 29 -12.15 -8.80 -17.39
C LYS A 29 -10.89 -9.38 -18.03
N PHE A 30 -9.90 -8.56 -18.36
CA PHE A 30 -8.62 -8.99 -18.94
C PHE A 30 -7.76 -9.77 -17.94
N LEU A 31 -7.79 -9.37 -16.66
CA LEU A 31 -7.02 -10.02 -15.60
C LEU A 31 -7.62 -11.35 -15.15
N ARG A 32 -8.82 -11.70 -15.62
CA ARG A 32 -9.39 -13.05 -15.43
C ARG A 32 -8.54 -14.17 -16.02
N LYS A 33 -7.62 -13.89 -16.94
CA LYS A 33 -6.65 -14.88 -17.44
C LYS A 33 -5.57 -15.21 -16.40
N TYR A 34 -5.39 -14.36 -15.40
CA TYR A 34 -4.39 -14.48 -14.34
C TYR A 34 -5.09 -14.66 -12.99
N GLN A 35 -5.95 -15.69 -12.86
CA GLN A 35 -6.79 -15.89 -11.67
C GLN A 35 -5.98 -16.07 -10.37
N ASN A 36 -4.71 -16.48 -10.47
CA ASN A 36 -3.80 -16.66 -9.34
C ASN A 36 -2.99 -15.39 -8.99
N THR A 37 -3.24 -14.25 -9.64
CA THR A 37 -2.54 -13.01 -9.29
C THR A 37 -3.17 -12.34 -8.08
N LEU A 38 -2.41 -12.23 -7.00
CA LEU A 38 -2.80 -11.46 -5.82
C LEU A 38 -2.42 -9.99 -6.02
N VAL A 39 -3.35 -9.09 -5.74
CA VAL A 39 -3.12 -7.64 -5.84
C VAL A 39 -3.60 -6.98 -4.56
N ASN A 40 -2.71 -6.22 -3.92
CA ASN A 40 -2.96 -5.58 -2.64
C ASN A 40 -2.43 -4.15 -2.63
N LEU A 41 -2.89 -3.34 -1.67
CA LEU A 41 -2.34 -2.02 -1.37
C LEU A 41 -1.62 -2.05 -0.03
N VAL A 42 -0.43 -1.44 -0.01
CA VAL A 42 0.44 -1.40 1.16
C VAL A 42 0.88 0.02 1.44
N HIS A 43 0.94 0.38 2.72
CA HIS A 43 1.57 1.62 3.18
C HIS A 43 2.82 1.26 3.98
N PRO A 44 4.04 1.65 3.55
CA PRO A 44 5.29 1.24 4.19
C PRO A 44 5.56 1.97 5.53
N GLY A 45 4.69 2.89 5.93
CA GLY A 45 4.88 3.75 7.11
C GLY A 45 5.54 5.07 6.73
N PHE A 46 6.07 5.79 7.71
CA PHE A 46 6.82 7.02 7.47
C PHE A 46 8.32 6.72 7.49
N VAL A 47 8.86 6.41 6.31
CA VAL A 47 10.21 5.86 6.12
C VAL A 47 11.23 6.96 5.80
N ILE A 48 12.43 6.84 6.34
CA ILE A 48 13.58 7.70 6.03
C ILE A 48 14.06 7.41 4.60
N THR A 49 13.81 8.33 3.67
CA THR A 49 14.16 8.22 2.25
C THR A 49 14.42 9.61 1.65
N ASP A 50 14.96 9.69 0.44
CA ASP A 50 15.11 10.97 -0.27
C ASP A 50 13.76 11.68 -0.49
N ILE A 51 12.67 10.94 -0.73
CA ILE A 51 11.31 11.49 -0.89
C ILE A 51 10.85 12.21 0.38
N THR A 52 11.26 11.73 1.55
CA THR A 52 10.94 12.33 2.84
C THR A 52 12.03 13.27 3.34
N SER A 53 12.97 13.66 2.47
CA SER A 53 14.13 14.50 2.82
C SER A 53 14.97 13.91 3.96
N ASN A 54 15.14 12.59 3.97
CA ASN A 54 15.82 11.84 5.03
C ASN A 54 15.19 12.05 6.42
N THR A 55 13.87 12.27 6.47
CA THR A 55 13.07 12.30 7.71
C THR A 55 12.11 11.11 7.76
N GLY A 56 11.78 10.63 8.96
CA GLY A 56 10.93 9.46 9.12
C GLY A 56 11.00 8.88 10.53
N GLU A 57 10.11 7.94 10.81
CA GLU A 57 10.13 7.13 12.04
C GLU A 57 10.73 5.73 11.81
N LEU A 58 10.72 5.27 10.55
CA LEU A 58 11.16 3.92 10.16
C LEU A 58 12.39 3.97 9.26
N THR A 59 13.25 2.97 9.39
CA THR A 59 14.32 2.67 8.42
C THR A 59 13.75 2.09 7.13
N SER A 60 14.53 2.13 6.05
CA SER A 60 14.17 1.53 4.75
C SER A 60 13.84 0.05 4.90
N GLU A 61 14.61 -0.68 5.70
CA GLU A 61 14.43 -2.10 5.99
C GLU A 61 13.11 -2.36 6.72
N GLU A 62 12.75 -1.53 7.70
CA GLU A 62 11.49 -1.64 8.43
C GLU A 62 10.28 -1.34 7.54
N GLY A 63 10.39 -0.30 6.70
CA GLY A 63 9.33 0.05 5.76
C GLY A 63 9.13 -1.00 4.66
N ALA A 64 10.19 -1.71 4.28
CA ALA A 64 10.16 -2.75 3.25
C ALA A 64 9.50 -4.07 3.71
N LYS A 65 9.45 -4.36 5.01
CA LYS A 65 8.86 -5.59 5.56
C LYS A 65 7.47 -5.87 5.00
N SER A 66 6.67 -4.83 4.89
CA SER A 66 5.27 -4.92 4.50
C SER A 66 5.07 -5.19 3.01
N PRO A 67 5.67 -4.43 2.08
CA PRO A 67 5.70 -4.79 0.67
C PRO A 67 6.25 -6.19 0.41
N VAL A 68 7.34 -6.58 1.09
CA VAL A 68 7.98 -7.88 0.91
C VAL A 68 7.05 -9.02 1.36
N MET A 69 6.41 -8.89 2.51
CA MET A 69 5.43 -9.87 2.99
C MET A 69 4.29 -10.07 1.99
N VAL A 70 3.77 -8.98 1.41
CA VAL A 70 2.68 -9.04 0.43
C VAL A 70 3.13 -9.66 -0.89
N ALA A 71 4.36 -9.39 -1.32
CA ALA A 71 4.94 -9.98 -2.52
C ALA A 71 5.20 -11.49 -2.39
N LEU A 72 5.35 -11.98 -1.16
CA LEU A 72 5.64 -13.38 -0.84
C LEU A 72 4.41 -14.14 -0.31
N LEU A 73 3.20 -13.60 -0.49
CA LEU A 73 1.98 -14.32 -0.11
C LEU A 73 1.84 -15.61 -0.92
N PRO A 74 1.36 -16.71 -0.28
CA PRO A 74 0.99 -17.93 -1.01
C PRO A 74 -0.20 -17.64 -1.94
N ASP A 75 -0.43 -18.49 -2.94
CA ASP A 75 -1.49 -18.32 -3.95
C ASP A 75 -2.92 -18.18 -3.35
N ASP A 76 -3.16 -18.70 -2.15
CA ASP A 76 -4.42 -18.59 -1.40
C ASP A 76 -4.46 -17.39 -0.43
N GLY A 77 -3.44 -16.52 -0.51
CA GLY A 77 -3.28 -15.34 0.32
C GLY A 77 -4.35 -14.26 0.09
N PRO A 78 -4.48 -13.31 1.03
CA PRO A 78 -5.43 -12.23 0.92
C PRO A 78 -5.14 -11.38 -0.33
N SER A 79 -6.20 -10.98 -1.02
CA SER A 79 -6.13 -10.16 -2.22
C SER A 79 -7.23 -9.10 -2.17
N GLY A 80 -6.94 -7.87 -2.59
CA GLY A 80 -7.88 -6.77 -2.69
C GLY A 80 -8.14 -6.02 -1.40
N ASP A 81 -7.42 -6.34 -0.35
CA ASP A 81 -7.50 -5.64 0.92
C ASP A 81 -6.32 -4.69 1.09
N ARG A 82 -6.48 -3.74 2.01
CA ARG A 82 -5.31 -3.09 2.59
C ARG A 82 -4.61 -4.17 3.40
N ALA A 83 -3.45 -4.59 2.94
CA ALA A 83 -2.53 -5.33 3.79
C ALA A 83 -2.02 -4.33 4.83
N MET A 84 -2.82 -4.14 5.87
CA MET A 84 -2.46 -3.35 7.05
C MET A 84 -1.47 -4.19 7.85
N SER A 85 -0.25 -4.28 7.34
CA SER A 85 0.86 -4.50 8.23
C SER A 85 0.89 -3.33 9.20
N ARG A 86 0.83 -3.66 10.49
CA ARG A 86 1.20 -2.70 11.54
C ARG A 86 2.72 -2.53 11.44
N CYS A 87 3.19 -1.74 10.48
CA CYS A 87 4.46 -1.05 10.59
C CYS A 87 4.33 0.03 11.65
#